data_AF-A0A538KP20-F1
#
_entry.id   AF-A0A538KP20-F1
#
_cell.length_a   1.000
_cell.length_b   1.000
_cell.length_c   1.000
_cell.angle_alpha   90.00
_cell.angle_beta   90.00
_cell.angle_gamma   90.00
#
_symmetry.space_group_name_H-M   'P 1'
#
loop_
_entity.id
_entity.type
_entity.pdbx_description
1 polymer ?
#
loop_
_entity_poly.entity_id
_entity_poly.type
_entity_poly.pdbx_seq_one_letter_code
_entity_poly.pdbx_strand_id
1 'polypeptide(L)'
;MPATSHQTVRLSRGRHRTPQDGACVMELASLLAGERFSDYPASVCPLIGAFLRTYNDSVDDDRRADLYACAATVVGTGGRRSGTRGRACRLRAVAHELAREKPGRAQRSLAGMQLSHVARALAAQGEPGHARALALVTELAGPGRVVAPAAPDPWGDHPSAAVV
;
A
#
# COMPACT_ATOMS: atom_id res chain seq x y z
N MET A 1 24.78 -22.18 1.41
CA MET A 1 24.08 -21.09 0.70
C MET A 1 22.63 -21.53 0.53
N PRO A 2 21.64 -20.95 1.23
CA PRO A 2 20.24 -21.27 0.92
C PRO A 2 19.93 -20.74 -0.47
N ALA A 3 19.26 -21.54 -1.30
CA ALA A 3 18.84 -21.13 -2.62
C ALA A 3 17.83 -19.98 -2.50
N THR A 4 18.11 -18.85 -3.14
CA THR A 4 17.15 -17.75 -3.26
C THR A 4 16.00 -18.22 -4.13
N SER A 5 14.89 -18.64 -3.50
CA SER A 5 13.66 -18.98 -4.22
C SER A 5 12.98 -17.69 -4.65
N HIS A 6 12.96 -17.44 -5.96
CA HIS A 6 12.22 -16.32 -6.55
C HIS A 6 10.76 -16.75 -6.73
N GLN A 7 9.91 -16.43 -5.77
CA GLN A 7 8.49 -16.71 -5.85
C GLN A 7 7.75 -15.51 -6.46
N THR A 8 7.12 -15.72 -7.61
CA THR A 8 6.28 -14.70 -8.26
C THR A 8 4.98 -14.56 -7.49
N VAL A 9 4.84 -13.48 -6.72
CA VAL A 9 3.60 -13.15 -6.01
C VAL A 9 2.59 -12.56 -7.00
N ARG A 10 1.39 -13.14 -7.10
CA ARG A 10 0.29 -12.60 -7.91
C ARG A 10 -0.58 -11.66 -7.08
N LEU A 11 -0.84 -10.44 -7.58
CA LEU A 11 -1.78 -9.54 -6.91
C LEU A 11 -3.24 -9.97 -7.15
N SER A 12 -3.99 -10.13 -6.07
CA SER A 12 -5.41 -10.50 -6.07
C SER A 12 -6.21 -9.75 -5.01
N ARG A 13 -7.53 -9.79 -5.16
CA ARG A 13 -8.47 -9.20 -4.20
C ARG A 13 -8.68 -10.10 -2.99
N GLY A 14 -9.04 -9.50 -1.85
CA GLY A 14 -9.46 -10.22 -0.66
C GLY A 14 -8.33 -10.62 0.28
N ARG A 15 -8.58 -11.64 1.10
CA ARG A 15 -7.68 -12.05 2.19
C ARG A 15 -6.85 -13.25 1.75
N HIS A 16 -5.56 -13.21 2.08
CA HIS A 16 -4.63 -14.30 1.78
C HIS A 16 -3.98 -14.78 3.08
N ARG A 17 -3.70 -16.08 3.19
CA ARG A 17 -3.02 -16.64 4.37
C ARG A 17 -1.52 -16.73 4.15
N THR A 18 -1.14 -16.94 2.89
CA THR A 18 0.24 -17.13 2.46
C THR A 18 0.48 -16.44 1.12
N PRO A 19 1.74 -16.09 0.77
CA PRO A 19 2.05 -15.50 -0.54
C PRO A 19 1.66 -16.39 -1.73
N GLN A 20 1.53 -17.70 -1.53
CA GLN A 20 1.14 -18.66 -2.56
C GLN A 20 -0.35 -18.59 -2.91
N ASP A 21 -1.19 -18.10 -1.99
CA ASP A 21 -2.63 -17.87 -2.23
C ASP A 21 -2.87 -16.65 -3.13
N GLY A 22 -1.82 -15.88 -3.43
CA GLY A 22 -1.88 -14.51 -3.91
C GLY A 22 -1.57 -13.51 -2.80
N ALA A 23 -1.59 -12.23 -3.14
CA ALA A 23 -1.39 -11.15 -2.18
C ALA A 23 -2.19 -9.91 -2.59
N CYS A 24 -2.61 -9.10 -1.64
CA CYS A 24 -2.92 -7.72 -1.90
C CYS A 24 -1.64 -6.89 -1.98
N VAL A 25 -1.74 -5.68 -2.50
CA VAL A 25 -0.61 -4.73 -2.58
C VAL A 25 0.11 -4.50 -1.24
N MET A 26 -0.59 -4.51 -0.10
CA MET A 26 0.03 -4.30 1.23
C MET A 26 0.74 -5.53 1.77
N GLU A 27 0.22 -6.71 1.48
CA GLU A 27 0.90 -7.97 1.76
C GLU A 27 2.20 -8.07 0.96
N LEU A 28 2.18 -7.68 -0.32
CA LEU A 28 3.41 -7.55 -1.12
C LEU A 28 4.37 -6.52 -0.52
N ALA A 29 3.89 -5.35 -0.10
CA ALA A 29 4.73 -4.34 0.55
C ALA A 29 5.39 -4.87 1.83
N SER A 30 4.69 -5.69 2.62
CA SER A 30 5.28 -6.34 3.81
C SER A 30 6.43 -7.27 3.44
N LEU A 31 6.27 -8.07 2.38
CA LEU A 31 7.33 -8.94 1.88
C LEU A 31 8.55 -8.14 1.38
N LEU A 32 8.31 -7.05 0.63
CA LEU A 32 9.38 -6.17 0.15
C LEU A 32 10.14 -5.49 1.28
N ALA A 33 9.48 -5.22 2.40
CA ALA A 33 10.10 -4.66 3.60
C ALA A 33 10.79 -5.71 4.49
N GLY A 34 10.75 -7.00 4.13
CA GLY A 34 11.26 -8.09 4.96
C GLY A 34 10.43 -8.33 6.23
N GLU A 35 9.18 -7.89 6.25
CA GLU A 35 8.26 -8.09 7.36
C GLU A 35 7.50 -9.42 7.24
N ARG A 36 6.82 -9.81 8.32
CA ARG A 36 5.86 -10.92 8.26
C ARG A 36 4.74 -10.56 7.27
N PHE A 37 4.33 -11.56 6.47
CA PHE A 37 3.22 -11.42 5.52
C PHE A 37 1.97 -10.88 6.21
N SER A 38 1.60 -9.65 5.88
CA SER A 38 0.53 -8.90 6.54
C SER A 38 0.06 -7.76 5.65
N ASP A 39 -1.24 -7.50 5.63
CA ASP A 39 -1.80 -6.31 4.97
C ASP A 39 -1.69 -5.05 5.84
N TYR A 40 -1.10 -5.13 7.04
CA TYR A 40 -0.77 -4.01 7.94
C TYR A 40 0.75 -3.92 8.20
N PRO A 41 1.59 -3.69 7.19
CA PRO A 41 3.03 -3.55 7.40
C PRO A 41 3.38 -2.30 8.22
N ALA A 42 4.35 -2.43 9.13
CA ALA A 42 4.84 -1.33 9.96
C ALA A 42 5.67 -0.31 9.17
N SER A 43 6.31 -0.75 8.08
CA SER A 43 7.06 0.09 7.15
C SER A 43 6.19 1.01 6.29
N VAL A 44 4.86 0.85 6.29
CA VAL A 44 3.94 1.67 5.48
C VAL A 44 3.09 2.56 6.37
N CYS A 45 2.85 3.80 5.92
CA CYS A 45 1.93 4.71 6.59
C CYS A 45 0.51 4.11 6.64
N PRO A 46 -0.15 4.04 7.82
CA PRO A 46 -1.47 3.44 7.94
C PRO A 46 -2.56 4.07 7.04
N LEU A 47 -2.45 5.37 6.73
CA LEU A 47 -3.38 6.06 5.83
C LEU A 47 -3.22 5.60 4.39
N ILE A 48 -1.96 5.42 3.93
CA ILE A 48 -1.64 4.90 2.60
C ILE A 48 -2.10 3.44 2.51
N GLY A 49 -1.81 2.64 3.55
CA GLY A 49 -2.22 1.23 3.59
C GLY A 49 -3.75 1.06 3.56
N ALA A 50 -4.50 1.89 4.30
CA ALA A 50 -5.95 1.87 4.25
C ALA A 50 -6.52 2.20 2.86
N PHE A 51 -5.94 3.19 2.19
CA PHE A 51 -6.30 3.55 0.81
C PHE A 51 -6.01 2.38 -0.14
N LEU A 52 -4.78 1.87 -0.14
CA LEU A 52 -4.32 0.86 -1.09
C LEU A 52 -5.02 -0.49 -0.94
N ARG A 53 -5.34 -0.94 0.27
CA ARG A 53 -6.15 -2.15 0.47
C ARG A 53 -7.53 -2.03 -0.17
N THR A 54 -8.20 -0.90 0.08
CA THR A 54 -9.53 -0.68 -0.51
C THR A 54 -9.44 -0.56 -2.03
N TYR A 55 -8.42 0.12 -2.54
CA TYR A 55 -8.21 0.32 -3.96
C TYR A 55 -7.92 -1.00 -4.69
N ASN A 56 -7.01 -1.82 -4.15
CA ASN A 56 -6.67 -3.16 -4.65
C ASN A 56 -7.90 -4.03 -4.89
N ASP A 57 -8.83 -4.01 -3.94
CA ASP A 57 -10.07 -4.81 -4.01
C ASP A 57 -11.13 -4.22 -4.95
N SER A 58 -10.96 -2.96 -5.38
CA SER A 58 -11.95 -2.21 -6.16
C SER A 58 -11.64 -2.14 -7.65
N VAL A 59 -10.44 -2.54 -8.09
CA VAL A 59 -10.01 -2.50 -9.49
C VAL A 59 -9.96 -3.89 -10.12
N ASP A 60 -10.06 -3.94 -11.45
CA ASP A 60 -9.83 -5.13 -12.26
C ASP A 60 -8.36 -5.59 -12.23
N ASP A 61 -8.08 -6.75 -12.82
CA ASP A 61 -6.77 -7.39 -12.77
C ASP A 61 -5.70 -6.61 -13.53
N ASP A 62 -6.06 -5.97 -14.65
CA ASP A 62 -5.15 -5.16 -15.46
C ASP A 62 -4.64 -3.96 -14.67
N ARG A 63 -5.56 -3.19 -14.07
CA ARG A 63 -5.21 -2.07 -13.18
C ARG A 63 -4.51 -2.51 -11.91
N ARG A 64 -4.76 -3.73 -11.42
CA ARG A 64 -4.07 -4.24 -10.24
C ARG A 64 -2.59 -4.51 -10.51
N ALA A 65 -2.21 -4.78 -11.76
CA ALA A 65 -0.81 -4.95 -12.13
C ALA A 65 0.02 -3.68 -11.85
N ASP A 66 -0.53 -2.49 -12.04
CA ASP A 66 0.20 -1.25 -11.75
C ASP A 66 0.52 -1.07 -10.25
N LEU A 67 -0.20 -1.78 -9.38
CA LEU A 67 0.02 -1.72 -7.94
C LEU A 67 1.30 -2.45 -7.48
N TYR A 68 1.95 -3.25 -8.33
CA TYR A 68 3.28 -3.80 -8.03
C TYR A 68 4.29 -2.67 -7.76
N ALA A 69 4.28 -1.63 -8.61
CA ALA A 69 5.14 -0.47 -8.41
C ALA A 69 4.76 0.30 -7.13
N CYS A 70 3.46 0.47 -6.88
CA CYS A 70 2.98 1.09 -5.66
C CYS A 70 3.48 0.39 -4.39
N ALA A 71 3.49 -0.94 -4.36
CA ALA A 71 4.00 -1.70 -3.21
C ALA A 71 5.44 -1.30 -2.86
N ALA A 72 6.31 -1.19 -3.86
CA ALA A 72 7.69 -0.74 -3.65
C ALA A 72 7.77 0.75 -3.24
N THR A 73 6.97 1.61 -3.86
CA THR A 73 6.97 3.06 -3.59
C THR A 73 6.59 3.40 -2.15
N VAL A 74 5.71 2.63 -1.52
CA VAL A 74 5.18 2.99 -0.19
C VAL A 74 5.98 2.41 0.98
N VAL A 75 6.90 1.50 0.73
CA VAL A 75 7.79 0.95 1.77
C VAL A 75 8.67 2.08 2.33
N GLY A 76 8.77 2.15 3.65
CA GLY A 76 9.49 3.20 4.37
C GLY A 76 8.64 4.43 4.73
N THR A 77 7.37 4.48 4.34
CA THR A 77 6.46 5.59 4.69
C THR A 77 5.94 5.53 6.14
N GLY A 78 6.19 4.43 6.86
CA GLY A 78 5.75 4.17 8.24
C GLY A 78 6.50 4.94 9.35
N GLY A 79 7.53 5.72 9.01
CA GLY A 79 8.33 6.50 9.97
C GLY A 79 7.57 7.59 10.75
N ARG A 80 8.01 7.89 11.98
CA ARG A 80 7.34 8.72 13.01
C ARG A 80 6.79 10.06 12.48
N ARG A 81 5.46 10.24 12.60
CA ARG A 81 4.62 11.46 12.68
C ARG A 81 4.79 12.60 11.67
N SER A 82 5.97 12.83 11.10
CA SER A 82 6.22 13.83 10.06
C SER A 82 5.58 13.35 8.76
N GLY A 83 4.54 14.04 8.32
CA GLY A 83 3.79 13.73 7.10
C GLY A 83 2.41 13.13 7.31
N THR A 84 2.07 12.53 8.46
CA THR A 84 0.72 11.94 8.67
C THR A 84 -0.38 12.99 8.55
N ARG A 85 -0.19 14.18 9.16
CA ARG A 85 -1.15 15.28 9.04
C ARG A 85 -1.25 15.81 7.62
N GLY A 86 -0.11 15.96 6.93
CA GLY A 86 -0.07 16.39 5.53
C GLY A 86 -0.81 15.42 4.60
N ARG A 87 -0.52 14.11 4.73
CA ARG A 87 -1.20 13.02 4.01
C ARG A 87 -2.70 13.02 4.27
N ALA A 88 -3.11 13.17 5.53
CA ALA A 88 -4.53 13.24 5.91
C ALA A 88 -5.22 14.47 5.30
N CYS A 89 -4.60 15.65 5.38
CA CYS A 89 -5.11 16.87 4.74
C CYS A 89 -5.24 16.69 3.23
N ARG A 90 -4.24 16.08 2.58
CA ARG A 90 -4.27 15.85 1.13
C ARG A 90 -5.36 14.87 0.72
N LEU A 91 -5.50 13.74 1.42
CA LEU A 91 -6.56 12.78 1.19
C LEU A 91 -7.95 13.40 1.36
N ARG A 92 -8.13 14.27 2.37
CA ARG A 92 -9.36 15.05 2.54
C ARG A 92 -9.58 16.05 1.40
N ALA A 93 -8.53 16.71 0.92
CA ALA A 93 -8.64 17.61 -0.23
C ALA A 93 -9.11 16.87 -1.49
N VAL A 94 -8.54 15.70 -1.80
CA VAL A 94 -9.02 14.85 -2.91
C VAL A 94 -10.48 14.44 -2.71
N ALA A 95 -10.88 14.07 -1.49
CA ALA A 95 -12.28 13.75 -1.20
C ALA A 95 -13.21 14.94 -1.52
N HIS A 96 -12.81 16.16 -1.16
CA HIS A 96 -13.57 17.37 -1.49
C HIS A 96 -13.58 17.68 -2.98
N GLU A 97 -12.47 17.50 -3.70
CA GLU A 97 -12.41 17.66 -5.16
C GLU A 97 -13.39 16.70 -5.85
N LEU A 98 -13.33 15.40 -5.50
CA LEU A 98 -14.25 14.38 -6.01
C LEU A 98 -15.71 14.68 -5.68
N ALA A 99 -15.98 15.22 -4.49
CA ALA A 99 -17.33 15.61 -4.09
C ALA A 99 -17.86 16.74 -4.98
N ARG A 100 -17.03 17.73 -5.34
CA ARG A 100 -17.41 18.88 -6.19
C ARG A 100 -17.70 18.48 -7.64
N GLU A 101 -17.13 17.37 -8.10
CA GLU A 101 -17.40 16.80 -9.43
C GLU A 101 -18.80 16.15 -9.50
N LYS A 102 -19.48 15.95 -8.36
CA LYS A 102 -20.80 15.31 -8.29
C LYS A 102 -21.90 16.31 -7.93
N PRO A 103 -23.13 16.11 -8.39
CA PRO A 103 -24.23 17.02 -8.06
C PRO A 103 -24.82 16.78 -6.65
N GLY A 104 -25.14 17.87 -5.96
CA GLY A 104 -26.12 17.95 -4.88
C GLY A 104 -26.00 16.92 -3.75
N ARG A 105 -26.86 15.89 -3.77
CA ARG A 105 -26.95 14.87 -2.70
C ARG A 105 -25.70 13.98 -2.65
N ALA A 106 -25.12 13.64 -3.82
CA ALA A 106 -23.91 12.84 -3.91
C ALA A 106 -22.70 13.59 -3.34
N GLN A 107 -22.58 14.90 -3.62
CA GLN A 107 -21.54 15.76 -3.06
C GLN A 107 -21.54 15.77 -1.51
N ARG A 108 -22.72 15.94 -0.88
CA ARG A 108 -22.84 15.95 0.59
C ARG A 108 -22.47 14.61 1.23
N SER A 109 -22.82 13.51 0.57
CA SER A 109 -22.44 12.16 1.02
C SER A 109 -20.93 11.91 0.90
N LEU A 110 -20.27 12.45 -0.14
CA LEU A 110 -18.83 12.37 -0.34
C LEU A 110 -18.02 13.35 0.54
N ALA A 111 -18.62 14.43 1.06
CA ALA A 111 -17.92 15.38 1.92
C ALA A 111 -17.69 14.87 3.36
N GLY A 112 -18.51 13.93 3.85
CA GLY A 112 -18.39 13.30 5.17
C GLY A 112 -17.53 12.03 5.18
N MET A 113 -16.74 11.83 4.13
CA MET A 113 -16.35 10.51 3.68
C MET A 113 -15.02 10.03 4.24
N GLN A 114 -15.00 8.78 4.72
CA GLN A 114 -13.79 8.09 5.17
C GLN A 114 -12.86 7.74 3.99
N LEU A 115 -11.57 7.56 4.30
CA LEU A 115 -10.49 7.18 3.38
C LEU A 115 -10.84 6.08 2.36
N SER A 116 -11.51 5.03 2.83
CA SER A 116 -11.91 3.88 2.02
C SER A 116 -12.78 4.26 0.82
N HIS A 117 -13.56 5.32 0.93
CA HIS A 117 -14.42 5.71 -0.17
C HIS A 117 -13.72 6.57 -1.22
N VAL A 118 -12.62 7.28 -0.89
CA VAL A 118 -11.81 7.97 -1.92
C VAL A 118 -11.25 6.93 -2.89
N ALA A 119 -10.74 5.81 -2.35
CA ALA A 119 -10.28 4.69 -3.17
C ALA A 119 -11.40 4.14 -4.08
N ARG A 120 -12.59 3.87 -3.54
CA ARG A 120 -13.73 3.38 -4.35
C ARG A 120 -14.21 4.39 -5.38
N ALA A 121 -14.26 5.67 -5.02
CA ALA A 121 -14.70 6.74 -5.91
C ALA A 121 -13.74 6.91 -7.10
N LEU A 122 -12.44 6.78 -6.87
CA LEU A 122 -11.43 6.77 -7.94
C LEU A 122 -11.55 5.51 -8.79
N ALA A 123 -11.67 4.33 -8.19
CA ALA A 123 -11.84 3.08 -8.93
C ALA A 123 -13.09 3.12 -9.85
N ALA A 124 -14.19 3.69 -9.37
CA ALA A 124 -15.43 3.82 -10.14
C ALA A 124 -15.35 4.75 -11.36
N GLN A 125 -14.28 5.54 -11.50
CA GLN A 125 -14.09 6.43 -12.66
C GLN A 125 -13.33 5.75 -13.82
N GLY A 126 -12.89 4.50 -13.67
CA GLY A 126 -12.10 3.81 -14.70
C GLY A 126 -10.70 4.42 -14.87
N GLU A 127 -10.20 4.50 -16.12
CA GLU A 127 -8.83 4.94 -16.42
C GLU A 127 -8.45 6.31 -15.82
N PRO A 128 -9.27 7.38 -15.93
CA PRO A 128 -8.93 8.67 -15.32
C PRO A 128 -8.79 8.59 -13.80
N GLY A 129 -9.67 7.83 -13.15
CA GLY A 129 -9.58 7.59 -11.71
C GLY A 129 -8.37 6.75 -11.34
N HIS A 130 -7.98 5.82 -12.21
CA HIS A 130 -6.81 4.98 -12.02
C HIS A 130 -5.51 5.79 -12.05
N ALA A 131 -5.30 6.58 -13.10
CA ALA A 131 -4.16 7.48 -13.19
C ALA A 131 -4.07 8.42 -11.99
N ARG A 132 -5.22 8.97 -11.55
CA ARG A 132 -5.28 9.85 -10.37
C ARG A 132 -4.96 9.12 -9.07
N ALA A 133 -5.36 7.87 -8.92
CA ALA A 133 -5.04 7.04 -7.75
C ALA A 133 -3.53 6.76 -7.67
N LEU A 134 -2.89 6.39 -8.77
CA LEU A 134 -1.44 6.15 -8.82
C LEU A 134 -0.66 7.44 -8.49
N ALA A 135 -1.06 8.57 -9.09
CA ALA A 135 -0.45 9.87 -8.81
C ALA A 135 -0.60 10.26 -7.33
N LEU A 136 -1.76 10.02 -6.73
CA LEU A 136 -2.01 10.28 -5.32
C LEU A 136 -1.13 9.41 -4.42
N VAL A 137 -0.96 8.12 -4.74
CA VAL A 137 -0.08 7.22 -3.97
C VAL A 137 1.36 7.73 -3.99
N THR A 138 1.88 8.11 -5.16
CA THR A 138 3.21 8.68 -5.31
C THR A 138 3.36 9.99 -4.52
N GLU A 139 2.36 10.88 -4.60
CA GLU A 139 2.33 12.13 -3.84
C GLU A 139 2.37 11.88 -2.32
N LEU A 140 1.56 10.93 -1.83
CA LEU A 140 1.49 10.60 -0.40
C LEU A 140 2.75 9.90 0.10
N ALA A 141 3.40 9.08 -0.73
CA ALA A 141 4.68 8.46 -0.40
C ALA A 141 5.76 9.55 -0.21
N GLY A 142 5.70 10.64 -0.97
CA GLY A 142 6.67 11.72 -0.96
C GLY A 142 7.94 11.35 -1.74
N PRO A 143 8.96 12.23 -1.75
CA PRO A 143 10.24 11.91 -2.39
C PRO A 143 10.85 10.67 -1.70
N GLY A 144 10.88 9.57 -2.44
CA GLY A 144 11.24 8.26 -1.92
C GLY A 144 12.66 8.28 -1.33
N ARG A 145 12.79 7.84 -0.08
CA ARG A 145 14.04 7.20 0.34
C ARG A 145 13.96 5.79 -0.18
N VAL A 146 14.81 5.45 -1.15
CA VAL A 146 15.04 4.06 -1.53
C VAL A 146 15.40 3.31 -0.24
N VAL A 147 14.56 2.37 0.17
CA VAL A 147 14.91 1.43 1.23
C VAL A 147 15.97 0.52 0.63
N ALA A 148 17.22 0.73 1.03
CA ALA A 148 18.25 -0.28 0.81
C ALA A 148 17.74 -1.58 1.44
N PRO A 149 17.87 -2.73 0.76
CA PRO A 149 17.55 -4.00 1.40
C PRO A 149 18.30 -4.07 2.72
N ALA A 150 17.63 -4.48 3.79
CA ALA A 150 18.28 -4.72 5.06
C ALA A 150 19.47 -5.64 4.79
N ALA A 151 20.69 -5.14 5.03
CA ALA A 151 21.88 -5.96 4.88
C ALA A 151 21.68 -7.23 5.75
N PRO A 152 22.00 -8.43 5.24
CA PRO A 152 22.04 -9.60 6.10
C PRO A 152 22.95 -9.28 7.28
N ASP A 153 22.51 -9.64 8.49
CA ASP A 153 23.28 -9.42 9.72
C ASP A 153 24.70 -9.98 9.52
N PRO A 154 25.76 -9.15 9.56
CA PRO A 154 27.12 -9.62 9.35
C PRO A 154 27.64 -10.49 10.51
N TRP A 155 26.86 -10.68 11.59
CA TRP A 155 27.29 -11.40 12.80
C TRP A 155 26.32 -12.49 13.25
N GLY A 156 25.63 -13.15 12.32
CA GLY A 156 24.82 -14.33 12.60
C GLY A 156 25.62 -15.62 12.89
N ASP A 157 26.61 -15.58 13.77
CA ASP A 157 27.22 -16.76 14.39
C ASP A 157 26.61 -16.95 15.78
N HIS A 158 25.62 -17.83 15.90
CA HIS A 158 25.25 -18.39 17.20
C HIS A 158 26.09 -19.65 17.45
N PRO A 159 26.86 -19.72 18.55
CA PRO A 159 27.62 -20.91 18.87
C PRO A 159 26.70 -22.09 19.17
N SER A 160 27.16 -23.24 18.69
CA SER A 160 26.66 -24.59 18.98
C SER A 160 26.18 -24.74 20.42
N ALA A 161 24.91 -25.13 20.58
CA ALA A 161 24.42 -25.66 21.83
C ALA A 161 25.10 -27.00 22.10
N ALA A 162 26.01 -27.01 23.08
CA ALA A 162 26.33 -28.19 23.85
C ALA A 162 26.10 -27.83 25.33
N VAL A 163 25.29 -28.65 25.98
CA VAL A 163 25.13 -28.95 27.42
C VAL A 163 23.65 -29.33 27.61
N VAL A 164 23.34 -30.64 27.57
CA VAL A 164 23.34 -31.55 28.73
C VAL A 164 23.77 -32.93 28.23
#